data_AF-A0A2E4JGX5-F1
#
_entry.id   AF-A0A2E4JGX5-F1
#
_cell.length_a   1.000
_cell.length_b   1.000
_cell.length_c   1.000
_cell.angle_alpha   90.00
_cell.angle_beta   90.00
_cell.angle_gamma   90.00
#
_symmetry.space_group_name_H-M   'P 1'
#
loop_
_entity.id
_entity.type
_entity.pdbx_description
1 polymer ?
#
loop_
_entity_poly.entity_id
_entity_poly.type
_entity_poly.pdbx_seq_one_letter_code
_entity_poly.pdbx_strand_id
1 'polypeptide(L)'
;MASLHRFTLFVAASTLLLITAGALVTSTDSGLAVPDWPNTYGYFMFSFPLSKMVGGILYEHGHRLLASTVGILMIGLAVWFSRIDDRRWVRYLAWVALGAVVLQGTLGGVTVLYLLPTPISVAHAGLAQLVFCLTVALALFTSPSWRTGTAAPNADRILARLTIGTVALVYAQVLVGATMRHSGAGLAIPDFPLAFGHLVPPEWSWPVAIHFGHRIGAVLVTLAVVATAGYMLVYHQHRLELRRLAWLLLGLVTIQFTLGALTVLSERQVGINTAHVATGAALLATAVLLALLVHRHRFTDVSLSNASVALPATSSVGVVR
;
A
#
# COMPACT_ATOMS: atom_id res chain seq x y z
N MET A 1 -10.85 13.00 -18.44
CA MET A 1 -9.56 12.31 -18.16
C MET A 1 -8.71 13.02 -17.11
N ALA A 2 -8.33 14.30 -17.31
CA ALA A 2 -7.57 15.05 -16.29
C ALA A 2 -8.28 15.09 -14.92
N SER A 3 -9.59 15.29 -14.90
CA SER A 3 -10.39 15.28 -13.64
C SER A 3 -10.38 13.92 -12.95
N LEU A 4 -10.48 12.81 -13.72
CA LEU A 4 -10.41 11.46 -13.18
C LEU A 4 -9.04 11.19 -12.54
N HIS A 5 -7.95 11.63 -13.17
CA HIS A 5 -6.61 11.50 -12.61
C HIS A 5 -6.46 12.26 -11.28
N ARG A 6 -6.90 13.53 -11.22
CA ARG A 6 -6.88 14.33 -9.97
C ARG A 6 -7.73 13.69 -8.88
N PHE A 7 -8.91 13.18 -9.22
CA PHE A 7 -9.76 12.46 -8.28
C PHE A 7 -9.08 11.17 -7.78
N THR A 8 -8.42 10.41 -8.66
CA THR A 8 -7.69 9.19 -8.26
C THR A 8 -6.53 9.52 -7.32
N LEU A 9 -5.79 10.61 -7.56
CA LEU A 9 -4.74 11.10 -6.65
C LEU A 9 -5.32 11.47 -5.28
N PHE A 10 -6.47 12.14 -5.25
CA PHE A 10 -7.17 12.48 -4.01
C PHE A 10 -7.59 11.22 -3.22
N VAL A 11 -8.07 10.18 -3.91
CA VAL A 11 -8.39 8.89 -3.29
C VAL A 11 -7.13 8.17 -2.78
N ALA A 12 -6.02 8.21 -3.53
CA ALA A 12 -4.74 7.67 -3.07
C ALA A 12 -4.23 8.40 -1.80
N ALA A 13 -4.32 9.73 -1.76
CA ALA A 13 -3.96 10.51 -0.58
C ALA A 13 -4.88 10.20 0.61
N SER A 14 -6.19 10.11 0.37
CA SER A 14 -7.18 9.75 1.40
C SER A 14 -6.95 8.34 1.97
N THR A 15 -6.53 7.39 1.13
CA THR A 15 -6.21 6.01 1.60
C THR A 15 -4.93 5.97 2.44
N LEU A 16 -3.91 6.78 2.11
CA LEU A 16 -2.74 6.94 2.98
C LEU A 16 -3.10 7.58 4.33
N LEU A 17 -3.96 8.60 4.31
CA LEU A 17 -4.49 9.21 5.54
C LEU A 17 -5.26 8.18 6.38
N LEU A 18 -6.07 7.34 5.74
CA LEU A 18 -6.81 6.27 6.41
C LEU A 18 -5.88 5.25 7.08
N ILE A 19 -4.81 4.81 6.41
CA ILE A 19 -3.79 3.93 7.00
C ILE A 19 -3.14 4.61 8.21
N THR A 20 -2.83 5.89 8.11
CA THR A 20 -2.24 6.67 9.20
C THR A 20 -3.19 6.77 10.39
N ALA A 21 -4.48 7.01 10.15
CA ALA A 21 -5.51 7.01 11.19
C ALA A 21 -5.65 5.64 11.86
N GLY A 22 -5.59 4.54 11.10
CA GLY A 22 -5.60 3.18 11.66
C GLY A 22 -4.35 2.88 12.49
N ALA A 23 -3.19 3.38 12.06
CA ALA A 23 -1.95 3.29 12.83
C ALA A 23 -2.05 4.09 14.15
N LEU A 24 -2.72 5.24 14.16
CA LEU A 24 -3.02 5.98 15.40
C LEU A 24 -3.90 5.16 16.34
N VAL A 25 -5.00 4.59 15.86
CA VAL A 25 -5.90 3.75 16.67
C VAL A 25 -5.15 2.64 17.39
N THR A 26 -4.27 1.93 16.68
CA THR A 26 -3.46 0.85 17.29
C THR A 26 -2.33 1.36 18.17
N SER A 27 -1.79 2.55 17.92
CA SER A 27 -0.67 3.10 18.69
C SER A 27 -1.15 3.79 19.98
N THR A 28 -2.41 4.22 20.05
CA THR A 28 -3.04 4.77 21.25
C THR A 28 -3.87 3.73 22.02
N ASP A 29 -3.75 2.45 21.65
CA ASP A 29 -4.53 1.32 22.22
C ASP A 29 -6.05 1.55 22.19
N SER A 30 -6.54 2.28 21.18
CA SER A 30 -7.95 2.68 21.04
C SER A 30 -8.78 1.67 20.26
N GLY A 31 -8.24 0.52 19.86
CA GLY A 31 -8.90 -0.41 18.91
C GLY A 31 -10.17 -1.10 19.40
N LEU A 32 -10.52 -0.95 20.69
CA LEU A 32 -11.73 -1.45 21.33
C LEU A 32 -12.43 -0.36 22.14
N ALA A 33 -12.15 0.91 21.85
CA ALA A 33 -12.84 2.03 22.47
C ALA A 33 -14.33 2.05 22.11
N VAL A 34 -14.73 1.54 20.94
CA VAL A 34 -16.11 1.40 20.48
C VAL A 34 -16.44 -0.10 20.27
N PRO A 35 -17.30 -0.70 21.11
CA PRO A 35 -17.47 -2.16 21.15
C PRO A 35 -18.42 -2.73 20.09
N ASP A 36 -19.24 -1.89 19.44
CA ASP A 36 -20.19 -2.29 18.41
C ASP A 36 -19.70 -1.95 17.00
N TRP A 37 -20.23 -2.63 15.99
CA TRP A 37 -20.02 -2.37 14.56
C TRP A 37 -21.26 -2.87 13.80
N PRO A 38 -21.72 -2.19 12.72
CA PRO A 38 -21.16 -1.00 12.06
C PRO A 38 -21.52 0.32 12.72
N ASN A 39 -22.33 0.30 13.77
CA ASN A 39 -22.74 1.49 14.51
C ASN A 39 -21.68 1.93 15.55
N THR A 40 -21.96 3.00 16.29
CA THR A 40 -21.12 3.46 17.40
C THR A 40 -22.02 3.76 18.59
N TYR A 41 -21.95 2.92 19.62
CA TYR A 41 -22.82 2.91 20.79
C TYR A 41 -24.32 2.97 20.44
N GLY A 42 -24.73 2.19 19.43
CA GLY A 42 -26.11 2.16 18.95
C GLY A 42 -26.53 3.38 18.11
N TYR A 43 -25.68 4.40 17.96
CA TYR A 43 -25.89 5.47 16.99
C TYR A 43 -25.51 4.99 15.60
N PHE A 44 -26.27 5.42 14.59
CA PHE A 44 -25.86 5.30 13.21
C PHE A 44 -24.50 5.99 13.02
N MET A 45 -23.61 5.40 12.21
CA MET A 45 -22.20 5.81 12.08
C MET A 45 -22.01 7.33 11.92
N PHE A 46 -22.85 8.00 11.11
CA PHE A 46 -22.70 9.42 10.81
C PHE A 46 -23.48 10.36 11.75
N SER A 47 -24.18 9.83 12.76
CA SER A 47 -24.97 10.62 13.71
C SER A 47 -24.44 10.57 15.15
N PHE A 48 -23.29 9.92 15.38
CA PHE A 48 -22.66 9.91 16.69
C PHE A 48 -22.24 11.34 17.10
N PRO A 49 -22.61 11.82 18.31
CA PRO A 49 -22.36 13.21 18.69
C PRO A 49 -20.86 13.54 18.81
N LEU A 50 -20.42 14.65 18.19
CA LEU A 50 -19.04 15.12 18.26
C LEU A 50 -18.56 15.38 19.70
N SER A 51 -19.46 15.82 20.59
CA SER A 51 -19.14 16.02 22.01
C SER A 51 -18.79 14.74 22.76
N LYS A 52 -19.14 13.56 22.21
CA LYS A 52 -18.82 12.25 22.78
C LYS A 52 -17.54 11.64 22.17
N MET A 53 -16.94 12.26 21.16
CA MET A 53 -15.68 11.82 20.54
C MET A 53 -14.49 12.28 21.37
N VAL A 54 -14.33 11.69 22.57
CA VAL A 54 -13.25 12.01 23.51
C VAL A 54 -12.37 10.79 23.77
N GLY A 55 -11.08 11.02 24.07
CA GLY A 55 -10.14 9.94 24.37
C GLY A 55 -10.01 8.92 23.24
N GLY A 56 -10.05 7.62 23.57
CA GLY A 56 -9.94 6.53 22.58
C GLY A 56 -11.04 6.54 21.51
N ILE A 57 -12.26 7.00 21.87
CA ILE A 57 -13.40 7.06 20.95
C ILE A 57 -13.11 8.02 19.79
N LEU A 58 -12.39 9.13 20.04
CA LEU A 58 -11.99 10.07 18.99
C LEU A 58 -11.18 9.38 17.89
N TYR A 59 -10.21 8.56 18.29
CA TYR A 59 -9.34 7.85 17.36
C TYR A 59 -10.11 6.75 16.62
N GLU A 60 -10.83 5.90 17.34
CA GLU A 60 -11.50 4.76 16.73
C GLU A 60 -12.68 5.19 15.85
N HIS A 61 -13.59 6.00 16.38
CA HIS A 61 -14.73 6.50 15.60
C HIS A 61 -14.26 7.41 14.45
N GLY A 62 -13.25 8.26 14.68
CA GLY A 62 -12.65 9.07 13.62
C GLY A 62 -12.07 8.24 12.48
N HIS A 63 -11.36 7.14 12.79
CA HIS A 63 -10.88 6.20 11.80
C HIS A 63 -12.03 5.51 11.04
N ARG A 64 -13.10 5.11 11.72
CA ARG A 64 -14.29 4.51 11.11
C ARG A 64 -15.00 5.47 10.15
N LEU A 65 -15.15 6.74 10.53
CA LEU A 65 -15.70 7.78 9.66
C LEU A 65 -14.84 7.98 8.41
N LEU A 66 -13.51 8.09 8.57
CA LEU A 66 -12.58 8.17 7.44
C LEU A 66 -12.69 6.94 6.54
N ALA A 67 -12.83 5.74 7.10
CA ALA A 67 -13.01 4.50 6.33
C ALA A 67 -14.31 4.53 5.52
N SER A 68 -15.42 4.98 6.11
CA SER A 68 -16.70 5.13 5.40
C SER A 68 -16.61 6.19 4.29
N THR A 69 -15.95 7.32 4.53
CA THR A 69 -15.71 8.35 3.50
C THR A 69 -14.88 7.79 2.34
N VAL A 70 -13.77 7.08 2.62
CA VAL A 70 -12.95 6.43 1.60
C VAL A 70 -13.76 5.38 0.83
N GLY A 71 -14.62 4.61 1.50
CA GLY A 71 -15.54 3.68 0.85
C GLY A 71 -16.44 4.35 -0.20
N ILE A 72 -17.06 5.48 0.15
CA ILE A 72 -17.89 6.27 -0.77
C ILE A 72 -17.06 6.80 -1.95
N LEU A 73 -15.87 7.34 -1.68
CA LEU A 73 -14.95 7.82 -2.72
C LEU A 73 -14.55 6.69 -3.68
N MET A 74 -14.31 5.48 -3.17
CA MET A 74 -13.96 4.30 -3.96
C MET A 74 -15.10 3.81 -4.84
N ILE A 75 -16.36 3.88 -4.36
CA ILE A 75 -17.54 3.62 -5.19
C ILE A 75 -17.59 4.62 -6.34
N GLY A 76 -17.46 5.93 -6.04
CA GLY A 76 -17.40 6.98 -7.04
C GLY A 76 -16.28 6.74 -8.06
N LEU A 77 -15.10 6.33 -7.60
CA LEU A 77 -13.94 6.04 -8.43
C LEU A 77 -14.22 4.87 -9.40
N ALA A 78 -14.73 3.74 -8.91
CA ALA A 78 -15.03 2.56 -9.71
C ALA A 78 -16.09 2.84 -10.80
N VAL A 79 -17.15 3.59 -10.43
CA VAL A 79 -18.17 4.04 -11.38
C VAL A 79 -17.57 4.99 -12.41
N TRP A 80 -16.75 5.98 -11.99
CA TRP A 80 -16.17 6.96 -12.90
C TRP A 80 -15.21 6.31 -13.90
N PHE A 81 -14.36 5.38 -13.46
CA PHE A 81 -13.52 4.58 -14.36
C PHE A 81 -14.36 3.81 -15.37
N SER A 82 -15.47 3.19 -14.94
CA SER A 82 -16.36 2.41 -15.81
C SER A 82 -17.02 3.24 -16.91
N ARG A 83 -17.16 4.56 -16.71
CA ARG A 83 -17.78 5.48 -17.68
C ARG A 83 -16.79 6.14 -18.61
N ILE A 84 -15.53 6.29 -18.21
CA ILE A 84 -14.55 7.13 -18.92
C ILE A 84 -13.39 6.33 -19.52
N ASP A 85 -12.93 5.24 -18.90
CA ASP A 85 -11.74 4.52 -19.36
C ASP A 85 -12.10 3.39 -20.33
N ASP A 86 -11.57 3.44 -21.54
CA ASP A 86 -11.83 2.44 -22.59
C ASP A 86 -11.14 1.09 -22.28
N ARG A 87 -10.11 1.10 -21.43
CA ARG A 87 -9.32 -0.10 -21.12
C ARG A 87 -10.07 -0.97 -20.12
N ARG A 88 -10.66 -2.08 -20.62
CA ARG A 88 -11.42 -3.06 -19.81
C ARG A 88 -10.68 -3.53 -18.56
N TRP A 89 -9.37 -3.77 -18.66
CA TRP A 89 -8.55 -4.23 -17.54
C TRP A 89 -8.37 -3.17 -16.45
N VAL A 90 -8.30 -1.87 -16.79
CA VAL A 90 -8.22 -0.77 -15.81
C VAL A 90 -9.54 -0.63 -15.07
N ARG A 91 -10.66 -0.73 -15.81
CA ARG A 91 -12.00 -0.74 -15.21
C ARG A 91 -12.17 -1.90 -14.23
N TYR A 92 -11.76 -3.10 -14.64
CA TYR A 92 -11.81 -4.28 -13.77
C TYR A 92 -10.95 -4.07 -12.51
N LEU A 93 -9.75 -3.50 -12.65
CA LEU A 93 -8.89 -3.19 -11.51
C LEU A 93 -9.54 -2.20 -10.53
N ALA A 94 -10.30 -1.21 -11.02
CA ALA A 94 -11.04 -0.28 -10.16
C ALA A 94 -12.14 -0.99 -9.34
N TRP A 95 -12.84 -1.97 -9.95
CA TRP A 95 -13.81 -2.81 -9.23
C TRP A 95 -13.15 -3.76 -8.24
N VAL A 96 -11.99 -4.34 -8.58
CA VAL A 96 -11.19 -5.14 -7.65
C VAL A 96 -10.76 -4.30 -6.45
N ALA A 97 -10.33 -3.06 -6.67
CA ALA A 97 -9.96 -2.15 -5.59
C ALA A 97 -11.15 -1.82 -4.68
N LEU A 98 -12.35 -1.62 -5.24
CA LEU A 98 -13.57 -1.46 -4.44
C LEU A 98 -13.90 -2.74 -3.64
N GLY A 99 -13.83 -3.92 -4.26
CA GLY A 99 -14.05 -5.20 -3.58
C GLY A 99 -13.07 -5.41 -2.42
N ALA A 100 -11.80 -5.04 -2.61
CA ALA A 100 -10.78 -5.09 -1.57
C ALA A 100 -11.08 -4.14 -0.40
N VAL A 101 -11.64 -2.94 -0.66
CA VAL A 101 -12.09 -2.01 0.38
C VAL A 101 -13.28 -2.55 1.16
N VAL A 102 -14.25 -3.17 0.50
CA VAL A 102 -15.39 -3.82 1.18
C VAL A 102 -14.87 -4.94 2.09
N LEU A 103 -13.99 -5.80 1.58
CA LEU A 103 -13.36 -6.85 2.39
C LEU A 103 -12.58 -6.26 3.56
N GLN A 104 -11.84 -5.17 3.37
CA GLN A 104 -11.07 -4.50 4.42
C GLN A 104 -12.00 -3.95 5.52
N GLY A 105 -13.13 -3.32 5.15
CA GLY A 105 -14.14 -2.84 6.08
C GLY A 105 -14.76 -3.98 6.90
N THR A 106 -15.07 -5.11 6.25
CA THR A 106 -15.56 -6.31 6.94
C THR A 106 -14.53 -6.88 7.91
N LEU A 107 -13.26 -7.04 7.49
CA LEU A 107 -12.18 -7.50 8.38
C LEU A 107 -11.97 -6.54 9.57
N GLY A 108 -12.15 -5.24 9.36
CA GLY A 108 -12.11 -4.24 10.41
C GLY A 108 -13.24 -4.39 11.42
N GLY A 109 -14.48 -4.58 10.94
CA GLY A 109 -15.63 -4.86 11.80
C GLY A 109 -15.47 -6.16 12.59
N VAL A 110 -15.03 -7.23 11.94
CA VAL A 110 -14.73 -8.52 12.59
C VAL A 110 -13.64 -8.36 13.64
N THR A 111 -12.62 -7.54 13.39
CA THR A 111 -11.55 -7.25 14.34
C THR A 111 -12.10 -6.64 15.65
N VAL A 112 -13.09 -5.76 15.57
CA VAL A 112 -13.76 -5.20 16.75
C VAL A 112 -14.63 -6.26 17.45
N LEU A 113 -15.51 -6.94 16.69
CA LEU A 113 -16.48 -7.88 17.25
C LEU A 113 -15.84 -9.10 17.94
N TYR A 114 -14.66 -9.51 17.50
CA TYR A 114 -13.92 -10.65 18.06
C TYR A 114 -12.72 -10.24 18.93
N LEU A 115 -12.65 -8.98 19.36
CA LEU A 115 -11.66 -8.50 20.34
C LEU A 115 -10.20 -8.62 19.85
N LEU A 116 -9.90 -8.06 18.68
CA LEU A 116 -8.56 -7.97 18.08
C LEU A 116 -7.83 -9.31 17.82
N PRO A 117 -8.47 -10.32 17.20
CA PRO A 117 -7.79 -11.59 16.93
C PRO A 117 -6.62 -11.37 15.97
N THR A 118 -5.41 -11.68 16.42
CA THR A 118 -4.14 -11.35 15.73
C THR A 118 -4.15 -11.71 14.24
N PRO A 119 -4.59 -12.91 13.79
CA PRO A 119 -4.59 -13.24 12.36
C PRO A 119 -5.49 -12.31 11.53
N ILE A 120 -6.65 -11.90 12.05
CA ILE A 120 -7.60 -11.04 11.35
C ILE A 120 -7.07 -9.60 11.31
N SER A 121 -6.50 -9.11 12.41
CA SER A 121 -5.90 -7.78 12.47
C SER A 121 -4.66 -7.66 11.56
N VAL A 122 -3.83 -8.70 11.49
CA VAL A 122 -2.70 -8.77 10.54
C VAL A 122 -3.22 -8.80 9.09
N ALA A 123 -4.24 -9.60 8.78
CA ALA A 123 -4.84 -9.64 7.45
C ALA A 123 -5.45 -8.30 7.06
N HIS A 124 -6.14 -7.62 7.99
CA HIS A 124 -6.69 -6.30 7.81
C HIS A 124 -5.60 -5.26 7.50
N ALA A 125 -4.52 -5.25 8.30
CA ALA A 125 -3.37 -4.36 8.08
C ALA A 125 -2.68 -4.63 6.75
N GLY A 126 -2.44 -5.90 6.39
CA GLY A 126 -1.83 -6.29 5.12
C GLY A 126 -2.70 -5.94 3.90
N LEU A 127 -4.02 -6.12 4.00
CA LEU A 127 -4.96 -5.76 2.93
C LEU A 127 -5.05 -4.25 2.73
N ALA A 128 -5.03 -3.45 3.80
CA ALA A 128 -5.02 -1.99 3.70
C ALA A 128 -3.84 -1.47 2.86
N GLN A 129 -2.67 -2.10 3.01
CA GLN A 129 -1.46 -1.78 2.25
C GLN A 129 -1.61 -2.12 0.76
N LEU A 130 -2.27 -3.24 0.44
CA LEU A 130 -2.60 -3.61 -0.95
C LEU A 130 -3.61 -2.64 -1.56
N VAL A 131 -4.65 -2.24 -0.82
CA VAL A 131 -5.63 -1.24 -1.27
C VAL A 131 -4.93 0.08 -1.62
N PHE A 132 -4.00 0.54 -0.78
CA PHE A 132 -3.22 1.74 -1.08
C PHE A 132 -2.34 1.57 -2.33
N CYS A 133 -1.71 0.41 -2.52
CA CYS A 133 -0.97 0.12 -3.74
C CYS A 133 -1.87 0.12 -5.00
N LEU A 134 -3.11 -0.38 -4.88
CA LEU A 134 -4.09 -0.38 -5.96
C LEU A 134 -4.54 1.05 -6.33
N THR A 135 -4.80 1.92 -5.36
CA THR A 135 -5.18 3.32 -5.65
C THR A 135 -4.03 4.10 -6.30
N VAL A 136 -2.79 3.86 -5.85
CA VAL A 136 -1.58 4.41 -6.46
C VAL A 136 -1.35 3.87 -7.88
N ALA A 137 -1.59 2.58 -8.12
CA ALA A 137 -1.51 1.99 -9.46
C ALA A 137 -2.56 2.59 -10.42
N LEU A 138 -3.81 2.77 -9.97
CA LEU A 138 -4.85 3.45 -10.74
C LEU A 138 -4.48 4.91 -11.05
N ALA A 139 -3.85 5.60 -10.09
CA ALA A 139 -3.34 6.96 -10.31
C ALA A 139 -2.23 6.98 -11.37
N LEU A 140 -1.33 6.00 -11.36
CA LEU A 140 -0.31 5.83 -12.40
C LEU A 140 -0.96 5.61 -13.76
N PHE A 141 -1.94 4.70 -13.89
CA PHE A 141 -2.56 4.37 -15.18
C PHE A 141 -3.39 5.48 -15.81
N THR A 142 -3.80 6.47 -15.00
CA THR A 142 -4.47 7.69 -15.45
C THR A 142 -3.52 8.85 -15.73
N SER A 143 -2.24 8.73 -15.33
CA SER A 143 -1.25 9.80 -15.50
C SER A 143 -0.96 10.07 -16.99
N PRO A 144 -0.64 11.33 -17.36
CA PRO A 144 -0.27 11.68 -18.72
C PRO A 144 0.92 10.86 -19.24
N SER A 145 1.97 10.71 -18.42
CA SER A 145 3.16 9.93 -18.78
C SER A 145 2.84 8.46 -19.03
N TRP A 146 1.87 7.85 -18.32
CA TRP A 146 1.41 6.50 -18.60
C TRP A 146 0.62 6.35 -19.90
N ARG A 147 -0.08 7.40 -20.33
CA ARG A 147 -0.94 7.31 -21.51
C ARG A 147 -0.23 7.68 -22.80
N THR A 148 0.69 8.63 -22.75
CA THR A 148 1.41 9.10 -23.95
C THR A 148 2.78 8.43 -24.13
N GLY A 149 3.35 7.86 -23.06
CA GLY A 149 4.67 7.23 -23.15
C GLY A 149 4.65 5.92 -23.93
N THR A 150 5.60 5.77 -24.85
CA THR A 150 5.88 4.50 -25.52
C THR A 150 6.72 3.60 -24.61
N ALA A 151 6.41 2.31 -24.56
CA ALA A 151 7.25 1.35 -23.85
C ALA A 151 8.51 1.10 -24.68
N ALA A 152 9.70 1.32 -24.10
CA ALA A 152 10.94 0.95 -24.75
C ALA A 152 11.04 -0.60 -24.82
N PRO A 153 11.41 -1.18 -25.98
CA PRO A 153 11.30 -2.62 -26.24
C PRO A 153 12.29 -3.50 -25.46
N ASN A 154 13.33 -2.94 -24.84
CA ASN A 154 14.29 -3.72 -24.05
C ASN A 154 13.91 -3.76 -22.56
N ALA A 155 13.18 -4.81 -22.19
CA ALA A 155 12.93 -5.15 -20.80
C ALA A 155 14.20 -5.72 -20.16
N ASP A 156 14.93 -4.87 -19.43
CA ASP A 156 16.04 -5.30 -18.58
C ASP A 156 15.53 -6.34 -17.56
N ARG A 157 15.89 -7.61 -17.79
CA ARG A 157 15.41 -8.76 -17.00
C ARG A 157 15.93 -8.73 -15.57
N ILE A 158 17.13 -8.18 -15.35
CA ILE A 158 17.72 -8.07 -14.01
C ILE A 158 16.91 -7.05 -13.22
N LEU A 159 16.70 -5.85 -13.78
CA LEU A 159 15.89 -4.82 -13.15
C LEU A 159 14.44 -5.29 -12.92
N ALA A 160 13.85 -6.02 -13.87
CA ALA A 160 12.52 -6.60 -13.71
C ALA A 160 12.46 -7.55 -12.50
N ARG A 161 13.43 -8.45 -12.34
CA ARG A 161 13.50 -9.35 -11.18
C ARG A 161 13.75 -8.62 -9.87
N LEU A 162 14.65 -7.63 -9.87
CA LEU A 162 14.98 -6.82 -8.70
C LEU A 162 13.75 -6.06 -8.17
N THR A 163 12.97 -5.44 -9.07
CA THR A 163 11.77 -4.70 -8.68
C THR A 163 10.67 -5.60 -8.11
N ILE A 164 10.42 -6.76 -8.71
CA ILE A 164 9.46 -7.74 -8.16
C ILE A 164 9.94 -8.31 -6.83
N GLY A 165 11.22 -8.68 -6.73
CA GLY A 165 11.82 -9.18 -5.49
C GLY A 165 11.73 -8.16 -4.36
N THR A 166 11.98 -6.88 -4.66
CA THR A 166 11.87 -5.78 -3.69
C THR A 166 10.44 -5.60 -3.22
N VAL A 167 9.44 -5.60 -4.12
CA VAL A 167 8.02 -5.51 -3.73
C VAL A 167 7.64 -6.69 -2.82
N ALA A 168 8.03 -7.91 -3.17
CA ALA A 168 7.72 -9.10 -2.38
C ALA A 168 8.36 -9.04 -0.99
N LEU A 169 9.63 -8.65 -0.89
CA LEU A 169 10.34 -8.52 0.38
C LEU A 169 9.75 -7.41 1.26
N VAL A 170 9.45 -6.23 0.69
CA VAL A 170 8.82 -5.13 1.43
C VAL A 170 7.44 -5.54 1.94
N TYR A 171 6.63 -6.22 1.11
CA TYR A 171 5.31 -6.69 1.53
C TYR A 171 5.40 -7.76 2.63
N ALA A 172 6.32 -8.72 2.51
CA ALA A 172 6.58 -9.70 3.56
C ALA A 172 7.00 -9.04 4.88
N GLN A 173 7.88 -8.03 4.81
CA GLN A 173 8.31 -7.26 5.97
C GLN A 173 7.16 -6.49 6.64
N VAL A 174 6.25 -5.94 5.84
CA VAL A 174 5.01 -5.32 6.33
C VAL A 174 4.14 -6.33 7.09
N LEU A 175 4.00 -7.56 6.59
CA LEU A 175 3.25 -8.61 7.29
C LEU A 175 3.92 -9.00 8.60
N VAL A 176 5.24 -9.21 8.61
CA VAL A 176 6.00 -9.49 9.84
C VAL A 176 5.85 -8.35 10.86
N GLY A 177 5.93 -7.09 10.40
CA GLY A 177 5.71 -5.92 11.26
C GLY A 177 4.28 -5.82 11.80
N ALA A 178 3.28 -6.15 10.99
CA ALA A 178 1.89 -6.24 11.44
C ALA A 178 1.70 -7.34 12.48
N THR A 179 2.30 -8.52 12.27
CA THR A 179 2.29 -9.60 13.27
C THR A 179 2.93 -9.15 14.57
N MET A 180 4.11 -8.52 14.51
CA MET A 180 4.80 -7.98 15.69
C MET A 180 3.93 -6.98 16.47
N ARG A 181 3.23 -6.08 15.77
CA ARG A 181 2.31 -5.10 16.38
C ARG A 181 1.14 -5.78 17.07
N HIS A 182 0.43 -6.65 16.35
CA HIS A 182 -0.83 -7.24 16.82
C HIS A 182 -0.65 -8.42 17.77
N SER A 183 0.59 -8.88 17.99
CA SER A 183 0.93 -9.85 19.03
C SER A 183 1.59 -9.21 20.26
N GLY A 184 1.65 -7.88 20.35
CA GLY A 184 2.29 -7.18 21.46
C GLY A 184 3.82 -7.32 21.51
N ALA A 185 4.48 -7.80 20.45
CA ALA A 185 5.91 -8.09 20.43
C ALA A 185 6.81 -6.85 20.16
N GLY A 186 6.23 -5.66 19.98
CA GLY A 186 6.96 -4.46 19.57
C GLY A 186 8.04 -3.96 20.54
N LEU A 187 8.00 -4.38 21.81
CA LEU A 187 9.05 -4.10 22.82
C LEU A 187 9.66 -5.39 23.40
N ALA A 188 9.49 -6.53 22.72
CA ALA A 188 10.04 -7.81 23.19
C ALA A 188 11.58 -7.83 23.25
N ILE A 189 12.24 -6.88 22.58
CA ILE A 189 13.69 -6.64 22.64
C ILE A 189 13.83 -5.13 22.88
N PRO A 190 14.13 -4.68 24.11
CA PRO A 190 13.99 -3.29 24.50
C PRO A 190 15.16 -2.41 24.07
N ASP A 191 16.28 -2.99 23.64
CA ASP A 191 17.48 -2.31 23.19
C ASP A 191 17.65 -2.35 21.66
N PHE A 192 18.44 -1.42 21.14
CA PHE A 192 18.82 -1.32 19.72
C PHE A 192 20.23 -0.71 19.63
N PRO A 193 21.11 -1.17 18.72
CA PRO A 193 20.90 -2.18 17.67
C PRO A 193 21.03 -3.64 18.15
N LEU A 194 21.53 -3.85 19.37
CA LEU A 194 21.69 -5.17 19.97
C LEU A 194 20.34 -5.76 20.42
N ALA A 195 20.37 -7.02 20.84
CA ALA A 195 19.29 -7.72 21.49
C ALA A 195 19.75 -8.24 22.85
N PHE A 196 19.31 -7.59 23.92
CA PHE A 196 19.75 -7.83 25.29
C PHE A 196 21.27 -7.70 25.46
N GLY A 197 21.89 -6.73 24.79
CA GLY A 197 23.34 -6.54 24.80
C GLY A 197 24.15 -7.50 23.91
N HIS A 198 23.49 -8.38 23.16
CA HIS A 198 24.12 -9.33 22.24
C HIS A 198 23.70 -9.10 20.77
N LEU A 199 24.45 -9.62 19.81
CA LEU A 199 24.06 -9.55 18.38
C LEU A 199 22.85 -10.43 18.06
N VAL A 200 22.70 -11.53 18.80
CA VAL A 200 21.60 -12.49 18.69
C VAL A 200 21.01 -12.65 20.09
N PRO A 201 19.67 -12.72 20.25
CA PRO A 201 19.06 -12.92 21.56
C PRO A 201 19.61 -14.16 22.26
N PRO A 202 19.99 -14.06 23.55
CA PRO A 202 20.46 -15.21 24.32
C PRO A 202 19.33 -16.19 24.62
N GLU A 203 18.09 -15.70 24.68
CA GLU A 203 16.88 -16.49 24.94
C GLU A 203 15.83 -16.27 23.85
N TRP A 204 15.08 -17.33 23.55
CA TRP A 204 14.07 -17.32 22.49
C TRP A 204 12.68 -17.56 23.06
N SER A 205 11.81 -16.59 22.85
CA SER A 205 10.37 -16.70 23.01
C SER A 205 9.68 -16.28 21.71
N TRP A 206 8.39 -16.61 21.56
CA TRP A 206 7.66 -16.27 20.33
C TRP A 206 7.66 -14.75 20.03
N PRO A 207 7.46 -13.84 21.01
CA PRO A 207 7.62 -12.40 20.79
C PRO A 207 9.03 -11.97 20.39
N VAL A 208 10.07 -12.52 21.05
CA VAL A 208 11.48 -12.23 20.73
C VAL A 208 11.82 -12.68 19.31
N ALA A 209 11.35 -13.87 18.90
CA ALA A 209 11.58 -14.42 17.58
C ALA A 209 11.01 -13.53 16.47
N ILE A 210 9.81 -12.99 16.66
CA ILE A 210 9.18 -12.10 15.68
C ILE A 210 9.84 -10.74 15.67
N HIS A 211 10.17 -10.18 16.84
CA HIS A 211 10.83 -8.89 16.89
C HIS A 211 12.23 -8.96 16.25
N PHE A 212 13.02 -9.99 16.57
CA PHE A 212 14.32 -10.21 15.93
C PHE A 212 14.17 -10.51 14.44
N GLY A 213 13.21 -11.35 14.05
CA GLY A 213 12.90 -11.64 12.65
C GLY A 213 12.53 -10.40 11.85
N HIS A 214 11.75 -9.47 12.45
CA HIS A 214 11.45 -8.18 11.86
C HIS A 214 12.72 -7.33 11.64
N ARG A 215 13.68 -7.34 12.58
CA ARG A 215 14.97 -6.63 12.43
C ARG A 215 15.80 -7.23 11.29
N ILE A 216 15.91 -8.55 11.19
CA ILE A 216 16.59 -9.23 10.09
C ILE A 216 15.92 -8.90 8.75
N GLY A 217 14.59 -8.97 8.69
CA GLY A 217 13.82 -8.59 7.51
C GLY A 217 14.04 -7.12 7.10
N ALA A 218 14.19 -6.21 8.06
CA ALA A 218 14.50 -4.79 7.78
C ALA A 218 15.86 -4.62 7.10
N VAL A 219 16.88 -5.38 7.53
CA VAL A 219 18.20 -5.41 6.87
C VAL A 219 18.07 -5.94 5.45
N LEU A 220 17.37 -7.06 5.25
CA LEU A 220 17.16 -7.66 3.92
C LEU A 220 16.42 -6.72 2.97
N VAL A 221 15.37 -6.04 3.45
CA VAL A 221 14.65 -5.02 2.68
C VAL A 221 15.57 -3.86 2.32
N THR A 222 16.38 -3.38 3.26
CA THR A 222 17.33 -2.29 3.02
C THR A 222 18.32 -2.66 1.92
N LEU A 223 18.90 -3.87 1.97
CA LEU A 223 19.79 -4.38 0.93
C LEU A 223 19.10 -4.50 -0.42
N ALA A 224 17.87 -5.02 -0.47
CA ALA A 224 17.10 -5.15 -1.71
C ALA A 224 16.77 -3.78 -2.33
N VAL A 225 16.39 -2.80 -1.51
CA VAL A 225 16.14 -1.42 -1.95
C VAL A 225 17.42 -0.76 -2.47
N VAL A 226 18.53 -0.88 -1.74
CA VAL A 226 19.83 -0.33 -2.16
C VAL A 226 20.32 -0.99 -3.46
N ALA A 227 20.19 -2.30 -3.60
CA ALA A 227 20.55 -3.01 -4.83
C ALA A 227 19.70 -2.56 -6.02
N THR A 228 18.38 -2.47 -5.84
CA THR A 228 17.45 -2.03 -6.90
C THR A 228 17.69 -0.58 -7.29
N ALA A 229 17.83 0.32 -6.30
CA ALA A 229 18.11 1.73 -6.53
C ALA A 229 19.49 1.95 -7.16
N GLY A 230 20.53 1.32 -6.63
CA GLY A 230 21.90 1.39 -7.14
C GLY A 230 21.99 0.90 -8.59
N TYR A 231 21.34 -0.23 -8.91
CA TYR A 231 21.29 -0.74 -10.28
C TYR A 231 20.65 0.28 -11.24
N MET A 232 19.56 0.93 -10.86
CA MET A 232 18.94 1.98 -11.68
C MET A 232 19.82 3.22 -11.83
N LEU A 233 20.48 3.65 -10.75
CA LEU A 233 21.33 4.84 -10.75
C LEU A 233 22.60 4.64 -11.59
N VAL A 234 23.09 3.41 -11.70
CA VAL A 234 24.26 3.07 -12.53
C VAL A 234 23.87 2.81 -13.99
N TYR A 235 22.92 1.91 -14.23
CA TYR A 235 22.62 1.40 -15.58
C TYR A 235 21.47 2.13 -16.30
N HIS A 236 20.64 2.87 -15.58
CA HIS A 236 19.46 3.57 -16.12
C HIS A 236 19.46 5.07 -15.82
N GLN A 237 20.65 5.68 -15.67
CA GLN A 237 20.84 7.09 -15.27
C GLN A 237 20.15 8.12 -16.18
N HIS A 238 19.92 7.78 -17.46
CA HIS A 238 19.27 8.66 -18.43
C HIS A 238 17.73 8.69 -18.29
N ARG A 239 17.14 7.75 -17.53
CA ARG A 239 15.68 7.69 -17.32
C ARG A 239 15.30 8.46 -16.06
N LEU A 240 14.96 9.74 -16.23
CA LEU A 240 14.64 10.67 -15.13
C LEU A 240 13.57 10.14 -14.16
N GLU A 241 12.52 9.48 -14.67
CA GLU A 241 11.46 8.91 -13.83
C GLU A 241 11.98 7.82 -12.89
N LEU A 242 12.79 6.89 -13.41
CA LEU A 242 13.41 5.82 -12.60
C LEU A 242 14.39 6.41 -11.59
N ARG A 243 15.16 7.42 -12.00
CA ARG A 243 16.12 8.10 -11.12
C ARG A 243 15.44 8.78 -9.93
N ARG A 244 14.31 9.46 -10.16
CA ARG A 244 13.53 10.10 -9.09
C ARG A 244 12.98 9.08 -8.11
N LEU A 245 12.43 7.97 -8.61
CA LEU A 245 11.91 6.90 -7.74
C LEU A 245 13.03 6.15 -7.00
N ALA A 246 14.21 5.99 -7.61
CA ALA A 246 15.38 5.42 -6.95
C ALA A 246 15.78 6.22 -5.70
N TRP A 247 15.90 7.54 -5.85
CA TRP A 247 16.22 8.43 -4.71
C TRP A 247 15.10 8.47 -3.68
N LEU A 248 13.84 8.44 -4.11
CA LEU A 248 12.70 8.35 -3.19
C LEU A 248 12.73 7.05 -2.38
N LEU A 249 13.01 5.90 -3.00
CA LEU A 249 13.16 4.62 -2.29
C LEU A 249 14.30 4.66 -1.26
N LEU A 250 15.45 5.21 -1.64
CA LEU A 250 16.60 5.37 -0.72
C LEU A 250 16.27 6.28 0.46
N GLY A 251 15.57 7.40 0.21
CA GLY A 251 15.11 8.29 1.27
C GLY A 251 14.10 7.60 2.20
N LEU A 252 13.09 6.94 1.63
CA LEU A 252 12.05 6.25 2.40
C LEU A 252 12.61 5.09 3.24
N VAL A 253 13.53 4.28 2.71
CA VAL A 253 14.11 3.16 3.49
C VAL A 253 15.01 3.67 4.62
N THR A 254 15.73 4.78 4.41
CA THR A 254 16.54 5.43 5.45
C THR A 254 15.64 5.96 6.57
N ILE A 255 14.57 6.65 6.22
CA ILE A 255 13.55 7.12 7.17
C ILE A 255 12.93 5.92 7.90
N GLN A 256 12.62 4.84 7.19
CA GLN A 256 11.95 3.69 7.77
C GLN A 256 12.82 2.93 8.77
N PHE A 257 14.10 2.73 8.45
CA PHE A 257 15.07 2.15 9.37
C PHE A 257 15.23 3.01 10.63
N THR A 258 15.33 4.34 10.44
CA THR A 258 15.45 5.30 11.55
C THR A 258 14.21 5.28 12.44
N LEU A 259 13.01 5.35 11.86
CA LEU A 259 11.75 5.29 12.61
C LEU A 259 11.57 3.94 13.32
N GLY A 260 12.05 2.84 12.73
CA GLY A 260 12.04 1.52 13.37
C GLY A 260 12.89 1.48 14.63
N ALA A 261 14.13 1.98 14.55
CA ALA A 261 15.03 2.11 15.69
C ALA A 261 14.43 3.04 16.77
N LEU A 262 13.94 4.21 16.36
CA LEU A 262 13.32 5.17 17.26
C LEU A 262 12.05 4.63 17.91
N THR A 263 11.29 3.76 17.25
CA THR A 263 10.10 3.13 17.86
C THR A 263 10.48 2.28 19.08
N VAL A 264 11.61 1.57 19.03
CA VAL A 264 12.11 0.81 20.20
C VAL A 264 12.65 1.77 21.26
N LEU A 265 13.52 2.71 20.88
CA LEU A 265 14.18 3.64 21.81
C LEU A 265 13.23 4.63 22.50
N SER A 266 12.08 4.90 21.89
CA SER A 266 11.03 5.78 22.45
C SER A 266 9.88 5.00 23.09
N GLU A 267 10.05 3.70 23.34
CA GLU A 267 9.04 2.83 23.97
C GLU A 267 7.68 2.85 23.24
N ARG A 268 7.72 2.86 21.90
CA ARG A 268 6.57 2.97 20.99
C ARG A 268 5.82 4.30 21.10
N GLN A 269 6.52 5.43 21.21
CA GLN A 269 5.88 6.74 21.14
C GLN A 269 4.94 6.84 19.93
N VAL A 270 3.69 7.24 20.19
CA VAL A 270 2.56 7.18 19.25
C VAL A 270 2.90 7.77 17.88
N GLY A 271 3.48 8.98 17.86
CA GLY A 271 3.81 9.68 16.61
C GLY A 271 4.86 8.94 15.78
N ILE A 272 5.93 8.45 16.41
CA ILE A 272 7.02 7.73 15.74
C ILE A 272 6.50 6.40 15.19
N ASN A 273 5.78 5.65 16.01
CA ASN A 273 5.22 4.35 15.61
C ASN A 273 4.18 4.49 14.48
N THR A 274 3.38 5.55 14.51
CA THR A 274 2.42 5.88 13.44
C THR A 274 3.15 6.27 12.15
N ALA A 275 4.17 7.14 12.25
CA ALA A 275 4.97 7.54 11.11
C ALA A 275 5.69 6.34 10.48
N HIS A 276 6.16 5.37 11.28
CA HIS A 276 6.77 4.13 10.79
C HIS A 276 5.80 3.31 9.92
N VAL A 277 4.51 3.24 10.28
CA VAL A 277 3.50 2.54 9.44
C VAL A 277 3.24 3.31 8.15
N ALA A 278 3.03 4.62 8.23
CA ALA A 278 2.71 5.46 7.06
C ALA A 278 3.87 5.49 6.04
N THR A 279 5.11 5.60 6.51
CA THR A 279 6.31 5.59 5.66
C THR A 279 6.60 4.20 5.09
N GLY A 280 6.33 3.13 5.84
CA GLY A 280 6.34 1.76 5.31
C GLY A 280 5.34 1.56 4.16
N ALA A 281 4.13 2.12 4.27
CA ALA A 281 3.13 2.12 3.21
C ALA A 281 3.62 2.85 1.96
N ALA A 282 4.21 4.04 2.14
CA ALA A 282 4.79 4.83 1.06
C ALA A 282 5.96 4.11 0.37
N LEU A 283 6.82 3.40 1.13
CA LEU A 283 7.91 2.60 0.60
C LEU A 283 7.39 1.47 -0.29
N LEU A 284 6.39 0.72 0.18
CA LEU A 284 5.76 -0.35 -0.60
C LEU A 284 5.11 0.19 -1.88
N ALA A 285 4.31 1.26 -1.78
CA ALA A 285 3.66 1.86 -2.95
C ALA A 285 4.67 2.39 -3.98
N THR A 286 5.78 2.96 -3.52
CA THR A 286 6.87 3.41 -4.40
C THR A 286 7.54 2.23 -5.10
N ALA A 287 7.78 1.12 -4.40
CA ALA A 287 8.32 -0.10 -4.99
C ALA A 287 7.37 -0.69 -6.06
N VAL A 288 6.05 -0.68 -5.79
CA VAL A 288 5.03 -1.11 -6.76
C VAL A 288 4.98 -0.20 -7.98
N LEU A 289 5.02 1.13 -7.81
CA LEU A 289 5.09 2.09 -8.92
C LEU A 289 6.29 1.82 -9.81
N LEU A 290 7.45 1.59 -9.20
CA LEU A 290 8.66 1.27 -9.93
C LEU A 290 8.52 -0.05 -10.71
N ALA A 291 8.00 -1.11 -10.08
CA ALA A 291 7.76 -2.39 -10.73
C ALA A 291 6.81 -2.23 -11.93
N LEU A 292 5.73 -1.46 -11.81
CA LEU A 292 4.79 -1.19 -12.90
C LEU A 292 5.47 -0.44 -14.06
N LEU A 293 6.31 0.56 -13.78
CA LEU A 293 7.05 1.30 -14.82
C LEU A 293 8.04 0.41 -15.57
N VAL A 294 8.74 -0.48 -14.88
CA VAL A 294 9.67 -1.45 -15.49
C VAL A 294 8.91 -2.49 -16.34
N HIS A 295 7.71 -2.91 -15.90
CA HIS A 295 6.89 -3.90 -16.59
C HIS A 295 5.87 -3.29 -17.57
N ARG A 296 5.97 -1.99 -17.87
CA ARG A 296 5.01 -1.26 -18.72
C ARG A 296 4.70 -1.94 -20.05
N HIS A 297 5.71 -2.53 -20.70
CA HIS A 297 5.57 -3.22 -22.00
C HIS A 297 4.48 -4.31 -22.00
N ARG A 298 4.25 -4.98 -20.85
CA ARG A 298 3.21 -5.99 -20.68
C ARG A 298 1.78 -5.43 -20.77
N PHE A 299 1.60 -4.13 -20.62
CA PHE A 299 0.29 -3.47 -20.60
C PHE A 299 -0.03 -2.74 -21.92
N THR A 300 0.96 -2.52 -22.79
CA THR A 300 0.80 -1.84 -24.08
C THR A 300 0.39 -2.78 -25.21
N ASP A 301 0.82 -4.05 -25.18
CA ASP A 301 0.55 -5.02 -26.27
C ASP A 301 -0.92 -5.48 -26.33
N VAL A 302 -1.67 -5.34 -25.23
CA VAL A 302 -3.11 -5.65 -25.16
C VAL A 302 -3.95 -4.72 -26.06
N SER A 303 -3.45 -3.51 -26.36
CA SER A 303 -4.15 -2.56 -27.24
C SER A 303 -3.94 -2.84 -28.73
N LEU A 304 -2.82 -3.46 -29.13
CA LEU A 304 -2.52 -3.75 -30.54
C LEU A 304 -3.18 -5.04 -31.04
N SER A 305 -3.38 -6.04 -30.19
CA SER A 305 -4.06 -7.29 -30.56
C SER A 305 -5.55 -7.10 -30.90
N ASN A 306 -6.21 -6.04 -30.41
CA ASN A 306 -7.60 -5.74 -30.74
C ASN A 306 -7.75 -4.90 -32.02
N ALA A 307 -6.67 -4.29 -32.51
CA ALA A 307 -6.70 -3.46 -33.72
C ALA A 307 -6.47 -4.28 -35.00
N SER A 308 -5.74 -5.39 -34.93
CA SER A 308 -5.42 -6.23 -36.10
C SER A 308 -6.58 -7.07 -36.64
N VAL A 309 -7.75 -7.06 -35.99
CA VAL A 309 -8.96 -7.77 -36.46
C VAL A 309 -9.81 -6.88 -37.40
N ALA A 310 -9.55 -5.58 -37.47
CA ALA A 310 -10.27 -4.65 -38.33
C ALA A 310 -9.47 -4.33 -39.61
N LEU A 311 -9.27 -5.32 -40.48
CA LEU A 311 -8.96 -5.03 -41.89
C LEU A 311 -10.29 -4.91 -42.66
N PRO A 312 -10.51 -3.85 -43.46
CA PRO A 312 -11.69 -3.75 -44.30
C PRO A 312 -11.64 -4.84 -45.36
N ALA A 313 -12.73 -5.59 -45.51
CA ALA A 313 -12.93 -6.42 -46.69
C ALA A 313 -12.83 -5.51 -47.94
N THR A 314 -11.79 -5.73 -48.73
CA THR A 314 -11.60 -5.06 -50.01
C THR A 314 -12.79 -5.36 -50.90
N SER A 315 -13.49 -4.31 -51.31
CA SER A 315 -14.55 -4.34 -52.32
C SER A 315 -14.01 -4.89 -53.64
N SER A 316 -14.60 -5.99 -54.11
CA SER A 316 -14.41 -6.47 -55.48
C SER A 316 -15.07 -5.49 -56.44
N VAL A 317 -14.23 -4.67 -57.10
CA VAL A 317 -14.61 -3.88 -58.27
C VAL A 317 -14.93 -4.84 -59.41
N GLY A 318 -16.12 -4.68 -60.00
CA GLY A 318 -16.56 -5.43 -61.16
C GLY A 318 -15.68 -5.16 -62.38
N VAL A 319 -15.40 -6.20 -63.15
CA VAL A 319 -14.92 -6.10 -64.51
C VAL A 319 -16.03 -6.61 -65.42
N VAL A 320 -16.66 -5.67 -66.11
CA VAL A 320 -17.41 -5.93 -67.33
C VAL A 320 -16.39 -6.12 -68.45
N ARG A 321 -16.35 -7.32 -69.03
CA ARG A 321 -16.25 -7.59 -70.47
C ARG A 321 -16.29 -9.09 -70.73
#